data_AF-A0A396JB06-F1
#
_entry.id   AF-A0A396JB06-F1
#
_cell.length_a   1.000
_cell.length_b   1.000
_cell.length_c   1.000
_cell.angle_alpha   90.00
_cell.angle_beta   90.00
_cell.angle_gamma   90.00
#
_symmetry.space_group_name_H-M   'P 1'
#
loop_
_entity.id
_entity.type
_entity.pdbx_description
1 polymer ?
#
loop_
_entity_poly.entity_id
_entity_poly.type
_entity_poly.pdbx_seq_one_letter_code
_entity_poly.pdbx_strand_id
1 'polypeptide(L)' 'MHWISEAHRNNWHVLLDASAYVVGKDRLHLALHRPDFVICSLDNNTHSSNTNSNPSRITCLLVRKESFDTSAASSQVVE' A
#
# COMPACT_ATOMS: atom_id res chain seq x y z
N MET A 1 -12.12 -3.23 -11.22
CA MET A 1 -12.11 -1.83 -10.73
C MET A 1 -11.96 -0.86 -11.91
N HIS A 2 -13.06 -0.50 -12.61
CA HIS A 2 -12.99 0.42 -13.77
C HIS A 2 -12.58 1.85 -13.38
N TRP A 3 -12.91 2.26 -12.15
CA TRP A 3 -12.63 3.61 -11.64
C TRP A 3 -11.12 3.93 -11.54
N ILE A 4 -10.25 2.93 -11.37
CA ILE A 4 -8.80 3.14 -11.28
C ILE A 4 -8.26 3.58 -12.65
N SER A 5 -8.66 2.87 -13.70
CA SER A 5 -8.30 3.22 -15.08
C SER A 5 -8.87 4.58 -15.49
N GLU A 6 -10.07 4.94 -15.03
CA GLU A 6 -10.65 6.27 -15.22
C GLU A 6 -9.81 7.35 -14.52
N ALA A 7 -9.43 7.16 -13.25
CA ALA A 7 -8.59 8.10 -12.53
C ALA A 7 -7.26 8.35 -13.27
N HIS A 8 -6.61 7.30 -13.75
CA HIS A 8 -5.39 7.42 -14.55
C HIS A 8 -5.60 8.17 -15.87
N ARG A 9 -6.73 7.96 -16.56
CA ARG A 9 -7.08 8.75 -17.76
C ARG A 9 -7.28 10.23 -17.47
N ASN A 10 -7.63 10.58 -16.24
CA ASN A 10 -7.76 11.96 -15.77
C ASN A 10 -6.48 12.49 -15.10
N ASN A 11 -5.35 11.76 -15.21
CA ASN A 11 -4.08 12.08 -14.57
C ASN A 11 -4.16 12.17 -13.04
N TRP A 12 -5.04 11.39 -12.42
CA TRP A 12 -5.14 11.30 -10.97
C TRP A 12 -4.42 10.07 -10.45
N HIS A 13 -3.70 10.23 -9.34
CA HIS A 13 -3.13 9.12 -8.59
C HIS A 13 -4.21 8.42 -7.76
N VAL A 14 -4.04 7.11 -7.58
CA VAL A 14 -4.94 6.24 -6.85
C VAL A 14 -4.27 5.68 -5.60
N LEU A 15 -4.85 6.02 -4.45
CA LEU A 15 -4.56 5.42 -3.16
C LEU A 15 -5.65 4.39 -2.84
N LEU A 16 -5.27 3.12 -2.74
CA LEU A 16 -6.16 2.05 -2.28
C LEU A 16 -6.01 1.88 -0.78
N ASP A 17 -7.04 2.27 -0.02
CA ASP A 17 -7.08 2.02 1.43
C ASP A 17 -7.53 0.58 1.72
N ALA A 18 -6.57 -0.25 2.11
CA ALA A 18 -6.77 -1.61 2.59
C ALA A 18 -6.39 -1.74 4.09
N SER A 19 -6.45 -0.63 4.86
CA SER A 19 -6.10 -0.63 6.29
C SER A 19 -7.06 -1.46 7.15
N ALA A 20 -8.30 -1.65 6.72
CA ALA A 20 -9.29 -2.52 7.36
C ALA A 20 -9.23 -3.97 6.89
N TYR A 21 -8.30 -4.29 5.98
CA TYR A 21 -8.22 -5.61 5.37
C TYR A 21 -7.42 -6.59 6.22
N VAL A 22 -7.96 -7.78 6.46
CA VAL A 22 -7.25 -8.83 7.19
C VAL A 22 -6.30 -9.56 6.24
N VAL A 23 -5.01 -9.25 6.37
CA VAL A 23 -3.93 -9.88 5.58
C VAL A 23 -3.96 -11.41 5.75
N GLY A 24 -4.02 -12.13 4.64
CA GLY A 24 -3.96 -13.60 4.61
C GLY A 24 -5.31 -14.32 4.60
N LYS A 25 -6.42 -13.64 4.89
CA LYS A 25 -7.78 -14.22 4.75
C LYS A 25 -8.36 -13.98 3.36
N ASP A 26 -8.21 -12.75 2.88
CA ASP A 26 -8.70 -12.32 1.59
C ASP A 26 -7.51 -11.96 0.67
N ARG A 27 -7.69 -12.02 -0.66
CA ARG A 27 -6.65 -11.63 -1.65
C ARG A 27 -7.02 -10.36 -2.43
N LEU A 28 -6.14 -9.36 -2.39
CA LEU A 28 -6.21 -8.17 -3.23
C LEU A 28 -5.38 -8.36 -4.50
N HIS A 29 -6.02 -8.28 -5.67
CA HIS A 29 -5.35 -8.42 -6.97
C HIS A 29 -4.65 -7.11 -7.40
N LEU A 30 -3.65 -6.67 -6.62
CA LEU A 30 -2.93 -5.41 -6.85
C LEU A 30 -2.26 -5.33 -8.23
N ALA A 31 -1.76 -6.46 -8.75
CA ALA A 31 -1.15 -6.52 -10.08
C ALA A 31 -2.15 -6.32 -11.23
N LEU A 32 -3.42 -6.70 -11.03
CA LEU A 32 -4.47 -6.56 -12.05
C LEU A 32 -4.95 -5.10 -12.14
N HIS A 33 -5.13 -4.45 -10.99
CA HIS A 33 -5.73 -3.13 -10.93
C HIS A 33 -4.73 -1.99 -10.82
N ARG A 34 -3.48 -2.28 -10.44
CA ARG A 34 -2.34 -1.35 -10.47
C ARG A 34 -2.65 0.01 -9.85
N PRO A 35 -3.11 0.09 -8.58
CA PRO A 35 -3.16 1.36 -7.87
C PRO A 35 -1.74 1.95 -7.75
N ASP A 36 -1.63 3.27 -7.57
CA ASP A 36 -0.34 3.95 -7.39
C ASP A 36 0.22 3.69 -5.99
N PHE A 37 -0.68 3.69 -5.00
CA PHE A 37 -0.37 3.56 -3.59
C PHE A 37 -1.36 2.61 -2.91
N VAL A 38 -0.90 1.88 -1.90
CA VAL A 38 -1.77 1.03 -1.06
C VAL A 38 -1.47 1.30 0.41
N ILE A 39 -2.51 1.54 1.21
CA ILE A 39 -2.39 1.54 2.67
C ILE A 39 -2.82 0.16 3.17
N CYS A 40 -2.04 -0.45 4.05
CA CYS A 40 -2.46 -1.66 4.76
C CYS A 40 -2.06 -1.58 6.23
N SER A 41 -2.77 -2.32 7.09
CA SER A 41 -2.41 -2.46 8.49
C SER A 41 -2.08 -3.92 8.80
N LEU A 42 -1.05 -4.13 9.61
CA LEU A 42 -0.69 -5.43 10.14
C LEU A 42 -1.02 -5.44 11.63
N ASP A 43 -1.88 -6.38 12.02
CA ASP A 43 -2.24 -6.63 13.41
C ASP A 43 -1.45 -7.85 13.90
N ASN A 44 -0.50 -7.63 14.81
CA ASN A 44 0.37 -8.69 15.33
C ASN A 44 -0.35 -9.70 16.25
N ASN A 45 -1.63 -9.48 16.58
CA ASN A 45 -2.36 -10.26 17.59
C ASN A 45 -3.12 -11.47 17.06
N THR A 46 -3.00 -11.83 15.77
CA THR A 46 -3.75 -12.96 15.20
C THR A 46 -3.33 -14.34 15.72
N HIS A 47 -2.30 -14.44 16.58
CA HIS A 47 -1.77 -15.70 17.12
C HIS A 47 -1.64 -15.77 18.65
N SER A 48 -2.03 -14.73 19.41
CA SER A 48 -1.92 -14.75 20.87
C SER A 48 -3.30 -14.70 21.52
N SER A 49 -3.73 -15.83 22.07
CA SER A 49 -4.96 -16.01 22.84
C SER A 49 -4.91 -15.37 24.24
N ASN A 50 -4.12 -14.32 24.46
CA ASN A 50 -3.97 -13.71 25.77
C ASN A 50 -4.28 -12.20 25.75
N THR A 51 -5.26 -11.84 26.57
CA THR A 51 -6.11 -10.66 26.45
C THR A 51 -5.52 -9.43 27.13
N ASN A 52 -4.22 -9.09 26.99
CA ASN A 52 -3.64 -7.99 27.79
C ASN A 52 -2.33 -7.34 27.29
N SER A 53 -2.13 -7.17 25.98
CA SER A 53 -0.99 -6.36 25.52
C SER A 53 -1.35 -5.51 24.31
N ASN A 54 -1.12 -4.20 24.45
CA ASN A 54 -1.26 -3.13 23.46
C ASN A 54 -1.20 -3.63 22.00
N PRO A 55 -2.25 -3.43 21.19
CA PRO A 55 -2.16 -3.75 19.78
C PRO A 55 -1.30 -2.68 19.12
N SER A 56 0.00 -2.92 18.97
CA SER A 56 0.87 -2.11 18.14
C SER A 56 0.49 -2.35 16.68
N ARG A 57 -0.61 -1.71 16.25
CA ARG A 57 -1.06 -1.72 14.87
C ARG A 57 -0.05 -0.93 14.04
N ILE A 58 0.60 -1.61 13.09
CA ILE A 58 1.53 -0.98 12.16
C ILE A 58 0.76 -0.72 10.87
N THR A 59 0.70 0.55 10.45
CA THR A 59 0.11 0.93 9.16
C THR A 59 1.20 1.32 8.19
N CYS A 60 1.19 0.70 7.01
CA CYS A 60 2.21 0.84 5.99
C CYS A 60 1.61 1.48 4.74
N LEU A 61 2.38 2.39 4.12
CA LEU A 61 2.16 2.83 2.74
C LEU A 61 3.05 2.00 1.82
N LEU A 62 2.44 1.21 0.95
CA LEU A 62 3.12 0.43 -0.06
C LEU A 62 3.12 1.21 -1.37
N VAL A 63 4.31 1.38 -1.94
CA VAL A 63 4.53 2.08 -3.21
C VAL A 63 5.12 1.10 -4.20
N ARG A 64 4.62 1.10 -5.44
CA ARG A 64 5.24 0.31 -6.50
C ARG A 64 6.62 0.87 -6.82
N LYS A 65 7.64 0.02 -6.85
CA LYS A 65 9.01 0.41 -7.19
C LYS A 65 9.11 1.11 -8.55
N GLU A 66 8.39 0.61 -9.55
CA GLU A 66 8.31 1.24 -10.89
C GLU A 66 7.69 2.65 -10.87
N SER A 67 6.90 2.97 -9.85
CA SER A 67 6.23 4.26 -9.68
C SER A 67 7.04 5.24 -8.82
N PHE A 68 8.12 4.78 -8.19
CA PHE A 68 8.95 5.58 -7.27
C PHE A 68 10.42 5.20 -7.46
N ASP A 69 10.99 5.64 -8.58
CA ASP A 69 12.42 5.48 -8.84
C ASP A 69 13.21 6.64 -8.22
N THR A 70 13.74 6.41 -7.02
CA THR A 70 14.60 7.38 -6.34
C THR A 70 15.96 7.52 -7.03
N SER A 71 16.34 6.61 -7.94
CA SER A 71 17.63 6.67 -8.65
C SER A 71 17.75 7.89 -9.55
N ALA A 72 16.64 8.45 -10.04
CA ALA A 72 16.64 9.66 -10.86
C ALA A 72 16.97 10.93 -10.04
N ALA A 73 16.69 10.95 -8.73
CA ALA A 73 16.95 12.09 -7.87
C ALA A 73 18.44 12.23 -7.50
N SER A 74 19.20 11.13 -7.54
CA SER A 74 20.63 11.09 -7.18
C SER A 74 21.55 11.74 -8.22
N SER A 75 21.08 11.95 -9.46
CA SER A 75 21.91 12.46 -10.56
C SER A 75 21.97 14.00 -10.65
N GLN A 76 21.43 14.74 -9.69
CA GLN A 76 21.44 16.22 -9.69
C GLN A 76 22.43 16.87 -8.72
N VAL A 77 23.37 16.12 -8.14
CA VAL A 77 24.49 16.69 -7.39
C VAL A 77 25.78 16.44 -8.15
N VAL A 78 26.05 17.30 -9.14
CA VAL A 78 27.40 17.48 -9.68
C VAL A 78 27.72 18.95 -9.49
N GLU A 79 28.59 19.21 -8.51
CA GLU A 79 29.27 20.49 -8.27
C GLU A 79 30.34 20.72 -9.34
#